data_AF-A0A195FX79-F1
#
_entry.id   AF-A0A195FX79-F1
#
_cell.length_a   1.000
_cell.length_b   1.000
_cell.length_c   1.000
_cell.angle_alpha   90.00
_cell.angle_beta   90.00
_cell.angle_gamma   90.00
#
_symmetry.space_group_name_H-M   'P 1'
#
loop_
_entity.id
_entity.type
_entity.pdbx_description
1 polymer ?
#
loop_
_entity_poly.entity_id
_entity_poly.type
_entity_poly.pdbx_seq_one_letter_code
_entity_poly.pdbx_strand_id
1 'polypeptide(L)'
;MYSIPDSYKLRNDIDERRNARLHMLLATSYGLNNSHTKTIHVGLQRTNEEIFKPVILGGHNADGIYFDADCWQQFQDNMELMNEYLRSDNRVI
;
A
#
# COMPACT_ATOMS: atom_id res chain seq x y z
N MET A 1 -14.42 -21.36 21.32
CA MET A 1 -15.32 -20.25 21.67
C MET A 1 -14.91 -19.09 20.77
N TYR A 2 -15.68 -18.79 19.72
CA TYR A 2 -15.33 -17.73 18.78
C TYR A 2 -15.72 -16.38 19.38
N SER A 3 -14.73 -15.57 19.71
CA SER A 3 -14.95 -14.19 20.17
C SER A 3 -15.46 -13.37 18.99
N ILE A 4 -16.70 -12.89 19.08
CA ILE A 4 -17.26 -11.94 18.12
C ILE A 4 -16.45 -10.65 18.24
N PRO A 5 -15.83 -10.14 17.15
CA PRO A 5 -15.10 -8.89 17.21
C PRO A 5 -16.05 -7.76 17.58
N ASP A 6 -15.60 -6.90 18.51
CA ASP A 6 -16.32 -5.72 18.94
C ASP A 6 -16.55 -4.79 17.74
N SER A 7 -17.80 -4.66 17.31
CA SER A 7 -18.19 -3.97 16.07
C SER A 7 -17.82 -2.48 16.09
N TYR A 8 -17.69 -1.89 17.29
CA TYR A 8 -17.25 -0.51 17.46
C TYR A 8 -15.74 -0.35 17.16
N LYS A 9 -14.91 -1.32 17.55
CA LYS A 9 -13.47 -1.31 17.25
C LYS A 9 -13.22 -1.46 15.75
N LEU A 10 -13.96 -2.36 15.09
CA LEU A 10 -13.84 -2.59 13.66
C LEU A 10 -14.20 -1.33 12.84
N ARG A 11 -15.24 -0.60 13.27
CA ARG A 11 -15.68 0.62 12.58
C ARG A 11 -14.66 1.75 12.70
N ASN A 12 -14.07 1.93 13.88
CA ASN A 12 -13.04 2.95 14.10
C ASN A 12 -11.77 2.66 13.28
N ASP A 13 -11.34 1.40 13.21
CA ASP A 13 -10.19 0.99 12.38
C ASP A 13 -10.44 1.28 10.89
N ILE A 14 -11.66 1.02 10.40
CA ILE A 14 -12.04 1.32 9.01
C ILE A 14 -12.04 2.83 8.74
N ASP A 15 -12.53 3.64 9.69
CA ASP A 15 -12.58 5.10 9.53
C ASP A 15 -11.18 5.73 9.63
N GLU A 16 -10.30 5.24 10.50
CA GLU A 16 -8.88 5.63 10.53
C GLU A 16 -8.16 5.27 9.21
N ARG A 17 -8.38 4.06 8.70
CA ARG A 17 -7.86 3.59 7.41
C ARG A 17 -8.35 4.41 6.22
N ARG A 18 -9.60 4.85 6.24
CA ARG A 18 -10.15 5.75 5.22
C ARG A 18 -9.55 7.15 5.34
N ASN A 19 -9.38 7.67 6.55
CA ASN A 19 -8.70 8.93 6.78
C ASN A 19 -7.22 8.90 6.37
N ALA A 20 -6.53 7.77 6.56
CA ALA A 20 -5.16 7.57 6.09
C ALA A 20 -5.00 7.84 4.58
N ARG A 21 -5.99 7.45 3.76
CA ARG A 21 -6.01 7.78 2.33
C ARG A 21 -6.16 9.28 2.04
N LEU A 22 -6.93 9.99 2.86
CA LEU A 22 -7.23 11.42 2.68
C LEU A 22 -6.06 12.33 3.10
N HIS A 23 -5.05 11.79 3.79
CA HIS A 23 -3.91 12.56 4.32
C HIS A 23 -2.57 12.25 3.64
N MET A 24 -2.58 11.65 2.44
CA MET A 24 -1.36 11.41 1.68
C MET A 24 -0.93 12.61 0.86
N LEU A 25 0.33 13.00 1.00
CA LEU A 25 1.00 13.94 0.10
C LEU A 25 1.57 13.21 -1.11
N LEU A 26 1.63 13.89 -2.25
CA LEU A 26 2.20 13.36 -3.51
C LEU A 26 1.58 12.00 -3.92
N ALA A 27 0.30 11.81 -3.58
CA ALA A 27 -0.39 10.54 -3.82
C ALA A 27 -0.64 10.30 -5.31
N THR A 28 -0.21 9.13 -5.79
CA THR A 28 -0.53 8.62 -7.12
C THR A 28 -1.29 7.30 -6.99
N SER A 29 -2.32 7.12 -7.81
CA SER A 29 -3.17 5.94 -7.78
C SER A 29 -3.02 5.14 -9.08
N TYR A 30 -2.79 3.85 -8.96
CA TYR A 30 -2.65 2.93 -10.08
C TYR A 30 -3.78 1.90 -10.06
N GLY A 31 -4.50 1.77 -11.17
CA GLY A 31 -5.47 0.69 -11.36
C GLY A 31 -4.74 -0.62 -11.69
N LEU A 32 -5.13 -1.71 -11.03
CA LEU A 32 -4.57 -3.04 -11.30
C LEU A 32 -5.51 -3.85 -12.19
N ASN A 33 -4.95 -4.59 -13.14
CA ASN A 33 -5.66 -5.59 -13.96
C ASN A 33 -6.94 -5.05 -14.61
N ASN A 34 -6.95 -3.77 -15.02
CA ASN A 34 -8.13 -3.07 -15.55
C ASN A 34 -9.37 -3.12 -14.64
N SER A 35 -9.16 -3.26 -13.33
CA SER A 35 -10.21 -3.27 -12.33
C SER A 35 -10.37 -1.89 -11.70
N HIS A 36 -11.60 -1.39 -11.67
CA HIS A 36 -11.95 -0.13 -11.00
C HIS A 36 -11.96 -0.26 -9.47
N THR A 37 -11.89 -1.49 -8.94
CA THR A 37 -11.97 -1.77 -7.50
C THR A 37 -10.63 -2.23 -6.91
N LYS A 38 -9.68 -2.64 -7.75
CA LYS A 38 -8.32 -2.99 -7.34
C LYS A 38 -7.39 -1.84 -7.69
N THR A 39 -7.16 -0.96 -6.74
CA THR A 39 -6.24 0.16 -6.87
C THR A 39 -5.09 0.01 -5.89
N ILE A 40 -3.92 0.51 -6.29
CA ILE A 40 -2.80 0.78 -5.40
C ILE A 40 -2.66 2.28 -5.28
N HIS A 41 -2.52 2.79 -4.06
CA HIS A 41 -2.19 4.17 -3.79
C HIS A 41 -0.77 4.24 -3.26
N VAL A 42 0.06 5.08 -3.86
CA VAL A 42 1.46 5.31 -3.45
C VAL A 42 1.64 6.78 -3.12
N GLY A 43 2.24 7.09 -1.98
CA GLY A 43 2.47 8.48 -1.59
C GLY A 43 3.22 8.58 -0.27
N LEU A 44 3.16 9.76 0.33
CA LEU A 44 3.76 10.05 1.62
C LEU A 44 2.66 10.23 2.67
N GLN A 45 2.71 9.45 3.74
CA GLN A 45 1.79 9.58 4.87
C GLN A 45 2.50 10.14 6.09
N ARG A 46 1.84 11.09 6.76
CA ARG A 46 2.32 11.66 8.02
C ARG A 46 2.17 10.62 9.13
N THR A 47 3.25 10.35 9.85
CA THR A 47 3.22 9.53 11.07
C THR A 47 2.83 10.38 12.28
N ASN A 48 2.55 9.73 13.41
CA ASN A 48 2.30 10.42 14.68
C ASN A 48 3.52 11.19 15.20
N GLU A 49 4.70 10.88 14.68
CA GLU A 49 5.98 11.59 14.95
C GLU A 49 6.16 12.80 14.03
N GLU A 50 5.12 13.17 13.27
CA GLU A 50 5.09 14.28 12.32
C GLU A 50 6.04 14.13 11.11
N ILE A 51 6.63 12.96 10.91
CA ILE A 51 7.51 12.63 9.77
C ILE A 51 6.65 12.05 8.64
N PHE A 52 7.03 12.34 7.40
CA PHE A 52 6.41 11.73 6.23
C PHE A 52 7.17 10.47 5.82
N LYS A 53 6.47 9.34 5.74
CA LYS A 53 7.04 8.07 5.27
C LYS A 53 6.38 7.62 3.95
N PRO A 54 7.16 7.06 3.01
CA PRO A 54 6.60 6.38 1.85
C PRO A 54 5.65 5.26 2.28
N VAL A 55 4.48 5.20 1.66
CA VAL A 55 3.48 4.19 1.91
C VAL A 55 2.88 3.69 0.61
N ILE A 56 2.64 2.38 0.57
CA ILE A 56 1.88 1.71 -0.49
C ILE A 56 0.63 1.12 0.14
N LEU A 57 -0.55 1.58 -0.27
CA LEU A 57 -1.84 1.04 0.17
C LEU A 57 -2.52 0.23 -0.92
N GLY A 58 -3.04 -0.94 -0.55
CA GLY A 58 -3.82 -1.81 -1.43
C GLY A 58 -5.33 -1.73 -1.19
N GLY A 59 -6.10 -1.77 -2.28
CA GLY A 59 -7.54 -2.07 -2.28
C GLY A 59 -8.40 -1.06 -1.54
N HIS A 60 -9.62 -1.46 -1.14
CA HIS A 60 -10.60 -0.63 -0.43
C HIS A 60 -10.37 -0.58 1.09
N ASN A 61 -9.62 -1.52 1.67
CA ASN A 61 -9.45 -1.67 3.13
C ASN A 61 -8.14 -1.12 3.72
N ALA A 62 -7.37 -0.38 2.92
CA ALA A 62 -6.19 0.39 3.32
C ALA A 62 -5.15 -0.40 4.13
N ASP A 63 -5.00 -1.68 3.81
CA ASP A 63 -3.84 -2.44 4.25
C ASP A 63 -2.62 -1.86 3.52
N GLY A 64 -1.62 -1.46 4.30
CA GLY A 64 -0.54 -0.61 3.85
C GLY A 64 0.81 -1.07 4.33
N ILE A 65 1.82 -0.91 3.47
CA ILE A 65 3.22 -1.12 3.82
C ILE A 65 3.89 0.25 3.90
N TYR A 66 4.47 0.53 5.06
CA TYR A 66 5.30 1.72 5.28
C TYR A 66 6.76 1.36 5.07
N PHE A 67 7.49 2.27 4.43
CA PHE A 67 8.91 2.13 4.22
C PHE A 67 9.65 3.23 4.99
N ASP A 68 10.78 2.90 5.59
CA ASP A 68 11.82 3.90 5.83
C ASP A 68 12.59 4.18 4.53
N ALA A 69 13.49 5.15 4.55
CA ALA A 69 14.21 5.58 3.35
C ALA A 69 15.09 4.46 2.76
N ASP A 70 15.75 3.67 3.62
CA ASP A 70 16.66 2.61 3.19
C ASP A 70 15.88 1.42 2.59
N CYS A 71 14.78 1.04 3.23
CA CYS A 71 13.86 0.01 2.74
C CYS A 71 13.18 0.45 1.43
N TRP A 72 12.85 1.73 1.30
CA TRP A 72 12.27 2.27 0.06
C TRP A 72 13.27 2.15 -1.10
N GLN A 73 14.53 2.53 -0.89
CA GLN A 73 15.56 2.39 -1.90
C GLN A 73 15.74 0.92 -2.32
N GLN A 74 15.84 0.00 -1.34
CA GLN A 74 15.94 -1.43 -1.63
C GLN A 74 14.71 -1.96 -2.36
N PHE A 75 13.52 -1.47 -2.06
CA PHE A 75 12.31 -1.84 -2.79
C PHE A 75 12.42 -1.43 -4.25
N GLN A 76 12.86 -0.20 -4.55
CA GLN A 76 13.07 0.26 -5.92
C GLN A 76 14.10 -0.59 -6.67
N ASP A 77 15.23 -0.90 -6.05
CA ASP A 77 16.28 -1.71 -6.66
C ASP A 77 15.79 -3.14 -6.96
N ASN A 78 15.03 -3.74 -6.04
CA ASN A 78 14.46 -5.07 -6.22
C ASN A 78 13.33 -5.11 -7.27
N MET A 79 12.62 -4.01 -7.51
CA MET A 79 11.59 -3.95 -8.54
C MET A 79 12.16 -4.13 -9.95
N GLU A 80 13.38 -3.64 -10.20
CA GLU A 80 14.07 -3.86 -11.47
C GLU A 80 14.43 -5.34 -11.65
N LEU A 81 15.00 -5.97 -10.61
CA LEU A 81 15.33 -7.40 -10.61
C LEU A 81 14.08 -8.28 -10.80
N MET A 82 12.98 -7.97 -10.11
CA MET A 82 11.71 -8.68 -10.30
C MET A 82 11.18 -8.53 -11.72
N ASN A 83 11.28 -7.34 -12.31
CA ASN A 83 10.85 -7.12 -13.69
C ASN A 83 11.70 -7.94 -14.67
N GLU A 84 13.01 -8.00 -14.48
CA GLU A 84 13.90 -8.85 -15.27
C GLU A 84 13.53 -10.33 -15.15
N TYR A 85 13.34 -10.82 -13.92
CA TYR A 85 12.94 -12.20 -13.66
C TYR A 85 11.62 -12.56 -14.37
N LEU A 86 10.57 -11.74 -14.16
CA LEU A 86 9.24 -11.98 -14.74
C LEU A 86 9.24 -11.90 -16.27
N ARG A 87 10.10 -11.04 -16.87
CA ARG A 87 10.23 -10.95 -18.34
C ARG A 87 11.05 -12.08 -18.94
N SER A 88 11.98 -12.65 -18.17
CA SER A 88 12.85 -13.75 -18.61
C SER A 88 12.06 -15.05 -18.78
N ASP A 89 11.08 -15.31 -17.91
CA ASP A 89 10.19 -16.48 -18.01
C ASP A 89 9.23 -16.41 -19.21
N ASN A 90 8.91 -15.20 -19.69
CA ASN A 90 8.04 -14.99 -20.87
C ASN A 90 8.76 -15.22 -22.21
N ARG A 91 10.01 -15.72 -22.22
CA ARG A 91 10.77 -16.04 -23.44
C ARG A 91 10.88 -17.55 -23.72
N VAL A 92 10.26 -18.41 -22.91
CA VAL A 92 10.22 -19.86 -23.16
C VAL A 92 8.80 -20.29 -23.48
N ILE A 93 8.56 -20.42 -24.79
CA ILE A 93 7.58 -21.20 -25.60
C ILE A 93 6.98 -20.32 -26.70
#